data_AF-A0A7J6S696-F1
#
_entry.id   AF-A0A7J6S696-F1
#
_cell.length_a   1.000
_cell.length_b   1.000
_cell.length_c   1.000
_cell.angle_alpha   90.00
_cell.angle_beta   90.00
_cell.angle_gamma   90.00
#
_symmetry.space_group_name_H-M   'P 1'
#
loop_
_entity.id
_entity.type
_entity.pdbx_description
1 polymer ?
#
loop_
_entity_poly.entity_id
_entity_poly.type
_entity_poly.pdbx_seq_one_letter_code
_entity_poly.pdbx_strand_id
1 'polypeptide(L)'
;MPRGIDYKWSEDLKCIFITFTGIVGVKMQNLDVQLADVFLKVNHAPSKQLQVIDLHDSVDISTSSTVIHGSSVQVQLTKCSPKIWGCLEYTDEDVRVRRAESLARAEMFEKGRIESAAKARQEQVKHSEQMQWKEDRESRELFEKKRLDAKTAAENQVYEDLARIGVQDAVVPPVEGGHVKPETNTEGLILYESEDSDSEAGDSDEPKVVEVLTSGREGPSGETAPAEEHLQAPIRNQGDRSVKIGLEFTKRRQVGVPARDRPGREAPRPRADGTGIMGVSQRSGETDAEENSPMMLKTRGDKMMSNGDFKGA
;
A
#
# COMPACT_ATOMS: atom_id res chain seq x y z
N MET A 1 6.57 16.29 42.22
CA MET A 1 7.77 15.72 41.59
C MET A 1 7.36 14.52 40.77
N PRO A 2 7.94 14.30 39.57
CA PRO A 2 7.71 13.07 38.80
C PRO A 2 8.02 11.87 39.68
N ARG A 3 7.11 10.90 39.78
CA ARG A 3 7.39 9.66 40.49
C ARG A 3 8.23 8.77 39.58
N GLY A 4 9.34 8.26 40.09
CA GLY A 4 10.10 7.22 39.39
C GLY A 4 9.23 5.98 39.15
N ILE A 5 9.61 5.18 38.17
CA ILE A 5 9.00 3.87 37.95
C ILE A 5 9.90 2.84 38.63
N ASP A 6 9.36 2.11 39.60
CA ASP A 6 10.11 1.03 40.24
C ASP A 6 10.26 -0.11 39.24
N TYR A 7 11.50 -0.51 38.97
CA TYR A 7 11.79 -1.61 38.07
C TYR A 7 12.60 -2.69 38.76
N LYS A 8 12.37 -3.94 38.35
CA LYS A 8 13.18 -5.10 38.71
C LYS A 8 13.77 -5.64 37.42
N TRP A 9 15.01 -6.10 37.46
CA TRP A 9 15.63 -6.71 36.30
C TRP A 9 16.28 -8.04 36.66
N SER A 10 16.37 -8.91 35.67
CA SER A 10 17.12 -10.15 35.72
C SER A 10 17.85 -10.33 34.40
N GLU A 11 18.99 -11.00 34.42
CA GLU A 11 19.76 -11.28 33.22
C GLU A 11 20.06 -12.76 33.06
N ASP A 12 20.11 -13.15 31.79
CA ASP A 12 20.67 -14.39 31.32
C ASP A 12 21.95 -14.11 30.50
N LEU A 13 22.59 -15.16 30.00
CA LEU A 13 23.74 -15.03 29.10
C LEU A 13 23.39 -14.27 27.82
N LYS A 14 22.18 -14.42 27.29
CA LYS A 14 21.75 -13.85 26.00
C LYS A 14 20.71 -12.75 26.11
N CYS A 15 19.93 -12.72 27.19
CA CYS A 15 18.77 -11.85 27.32
C CYS A 15 18.80 -11.08 28.63
N ILE A 16 18.09 -9.96 28.66
CA ILE A 16 17.82 -9.16 29.85
C ILE A 16 16.33 -8.97 29.93
N PHE A 17 15.77 -9.17 31.12
CA PHE A 17 14.35 -8.97 31.39
C PHE A 17 14.22 -7.83 32.38
N ILE A 18 13.56 -6.75 31.98
CA ILE A 18 13.31 -5.58 32.80
C ILE A 18 11.81 -5.48 33.03
N THR A 19 11.38 -5.64 34.27
CA THR A 19 9.97 -5.57 34.68
C THR A 19 9.73 -4.29 35.45
N PHE A 20 9.06 -3.34 34.79
CA PHE A 20 8.57 -2.11 35.39
C PHE A 20 7.28 -2.41 36.16
N THR A 21 7.25 -2.03 37.44
CA THR A 21 6.14 -2.25 38.36
C THR A 21 5.54 -0.92 38.81
N GLY A 22 4.29 -0.94 39.28
CA GLY A 22 3.64 0.26 39.84
C GLY A 22 3.06 1.22 38.79
N ILE A 23 2.94 0.80 37.52
CA ILE A 23 2.29 1.60 36.49
C ILE A 23 0.79 1.24 36.47
N VAL A 24 -0.05 2.16 36.94
CA VAL A 24 -1.50 1.94 36.99
C VAL A 24 -2.13 2.30 35.65
N GLY A 25 -2.92 1.39 35.08
CA GLY A 25 -3.68 1.63 33.86
C GLY A 25 -2.87 1.55 32.57
N VAL A 26 -1.83 0.72 32.54
CA VAL A 26 -1.00 0.51 31.34
C VAL A 26 -1.89 0.03 30.20
N LYS A 27 -1.89 0.81 29.12
CA LYS A 27 -2.40 0.41 27.81
C LYS A 27 -1.28 0.60 26.82
N MET A 28 -1.21 -0.25 25.79
CA MET A 28 -0.17 -0.17 24.76
C MET A 28 -0.13 1.21 24.08
N GLN A 29 -1.28 1.87 23.91
CA GLN A 29 -1.38 3.21 23.32
C GLN A 29 -0.78 4.33 24.19
N ASN A 30 -0.67 4.10 25.49
CA ASN A 30 -0.22 5.09 26.48
C ASN A 30 1.24 4.87 26.90
N LEU A 31 1.83 3.77 26.43
CA LEU A 31 3.18 3.34 26.75
C LEU A 31 4.05 3.60 25.52
N ASP A 32 5.03 4.47 25.68
CA ASP A 32 6.04 4.75 24.67
C ASP A 32 7.38 4.18 25.16
N VAL A 33 7.84 3.11 24.50
CA VAL A 33 9.12 2.46 24.78
C VAL A 33 10.05 2.78 23.63
N GLN A 34 11.00 3.67 23.90
CA GLN A 34 12.07 4.02 22.98
C GLN A 34 13.29 3.17 23.33
N LEU A 35 13.65 2.28 22.41
CA LEU A 35 14.81 1.41 22.55
C LEU A 35 15.85 1.77 21.48
N ALA A 36 17.07 1.99 21.93
CA ALA A 36 18.26 2.06 21.09
C ALA A 36 19.29 1.03 21.58
N ASP A 37 20.47 0.97 20.95
CA ASP A 37 21.46 -0.08 21.22
C ASP A 37 21.95 -0.09 22.68
N VAL A 38 22.17 1.06 23.31
CA VAL A 38 22.67 1.17 24.69
C VAL A 38 21.77 2.03 25.57
N PHE A 39 20.56 2.32 25.11
CA PHE A 39 19.66 3.25 25.76
C PHE A 39 18.22 2.75 25.73
N LEU A 40 17.58 2.72 26.89
CA LEU A 40 16.17 2.40 27.04
C LEU A 40 15.44 3.54 27.74
N LYS A 41 14.38 4.02 27.11
CA LYS A 41 13.49 5.03 27.69
C LYS A 41 12.05 4.52 27.66
N VAL A 42 11.44 4.47 28.84
CA VAL A 42 10.05 4.07 29.03
C VAL A 42 9.27 5.26 29.54
N ASN A 43 8.30 5.70 28.74
CA ASN A 43 7.43 6.82 29.05
C ASN A 43 5.99 6.32 29.16
N HIS A 44 5.32 6.66 30.26
CA HIS A 44 3.90 6.41 30.45
C HIS A 44 3.15 7.74 30.57
N ALA A 45 2.45 8.12 29.49
CA ALA A 45 1.86 9.45 29.35
C ALA A 45 0.80 9.78 30.44
N PRO A 46 -0.14 8.88 30.80
CA PRO A 46 -1.19 9.19 31.78
C PRO A 46 -0.66 9.51 33.18
N SER A 47 0.37 8.80 33.64
CA SER A 47 0.97 9.02 34.95
C SER A 47 2.14 10.00 34.92
N LYS A 48 2.55 10.47 33.73
CA LYS A 48 3.75 11.30 33.51
C LYS A 48 5.00 10.71 34.15
N GLN A 49 5.07 9.38 34.20
CA GLN A 49 6.23 8.68 34.71
C GLN A 49 7.17 8.38 33.55
N LEU A 50 8.44 8.73 33.74
CA LEU A 50 9.50 8.54 32.77
C LEU A 50 10.65 7.83 33.46
N GLN A 51 11.08 6.70 32.91
CA GLN A 51 12.27 6.01 33.32
C GLN A 51 13.25 5.96 32.16
N VAL A 52 14.50 6.30 32.43
CA VAL A 52 15.60 6.29 31.48
C VAL A 52 16.69 5.41 32.07
N ILE A 53 17.17 4.46 31.28
CA ILE A 53 18.18 3.48 31.67
C ILE A 53 19.24 3.47 30.57
N ASP A 54 20.48 3.82 30.93
CA ASP A 54 21.63 3.66 30.05
C ASP A 54 22.21 2.26 30.25
N LEU A 55 22.10 1.42 29.24
CA LEU A 55 22.48 0.02 29.30
C LEU A 55 24.00 -0.14 29.30
N HIS A 56 24.49 -1.11 30.08
CA HIS A 56 25.92 -1.43 30.18
C HIS A 56 26.57 -1.77 28.83
N ASP A 57 25.89 -2.53 27.96
CA ASP A 57 26.39 -2.93 26.63
C ASP A 57 25.27 -2.85 25.57
N SER A 58 25.65 -3.05 24.32
CA SER A 58 24.75 -3.03 23.17
C SER A 58 23.75 -4.18 23.14
N VAL A 59 22.51 -3.86 22.77
CA VAL A 59 21.40 -4.79 22.57
C VAL A 59 20.93 -4.79 21.12
N ASP A 60 20.47 -5.94 20.67
CA ASP A 60 19.84 -6.10 19.37
C ASP A 60 18.37 -5.63 19.45
N ILE A 61 18.11 -4.50 18.79
CA ILE A 61 16.80 -3.86 18.76
C ILE A 61 15.79 -4.75 18.02
N SER A 62 16.24 -5.52 17.02
CA SER A 62 15.35 -6.26 16.11
C SER A 62 14.64 -7.44 16.76
N THR A 63 15.28 -8.07 17.77
CA THR A 63 14.76 -9.23 18.50
C THR A 63 14.18 -8.86 19.87
N SER A 64 14.27 -7.59 20.26
CA SER A 64 13.67 -7.09 21.49
C SER A 64 12.15 -7.16 21.46
N SER A 65 11.54 -7.40 22.62
CA SER A 65 10.07 -7.46 22.74
C SER A 65 9.59 -6.80 24.03
N THR A 66 8.38 -6.27 24.00
CA THR A 66 7.73 -5.68 25.17
C THR A 66 6.38 -6.36 25.38
N VAL A 67 6.14 -6.85 26.59
CA VAL A 67 4.90 -7.52 27.00
C VAL A 67 4.30 -6.79 28.19
N ILE A 68 3.00 -6.54 28.16
CA ILE A 68 2.27 -5.87 29.24
C ILE A 68 1.54 -6.95 30.05
N HIS A 69 1.82 -7.01 31.35
CA HIS A 69 1.19 -7.92 32.31
C HIS A 69 0.44 -7.11 33.38
N GLY A 70 -0.84 -6.79 33.11
CA GLY A 70 -1.69 -6.06 34.05
C GLY A 70 -1.15 -4.65 34.34
N SER A 71 -0.61 -4.45 35.54
CA SER A 71 0.03 -3.20 36.00
C SER A 71 1.56 -3.20 35.88
N SER A 72 2.11 -4.18 35.16
CA SER A 72 3.55 -4.30 34.92
C SER A 72 3.87 -4.35 33.43
N VAL A 73 5.02 -3.80 33.07
CA VAL A 73 5.57 -3.82 31.71
C VAL A 73 6.87 -4.59 31.76
N GLN A 74 6.96 -5.68 31.01
CA GLN A 74 8.17 -6.48 30.87
C GLN A 74 8.80 -6.18 29.51
N VAL A 75 10.03 -5.70 29.52
CA VAL A 75 10.86 -5.49 28.34
C VAL A 75 11.91 -6.59 28.31
N GLN A 76 11.91 -7.39 27.25
CA GLN A 76 12.94 -8.38 26.97
C GLN A 76 13.90 -7.82 25.93
N LEU A 77 15.17 -7.68 26.31
CA LEU A 77 16.24 -7.22 25.46
C LEU A 77 17.17 -8.39 25.14
N THR A 78 17.60 -8.52 23.88
CA THR A 78 18.60 -9.50 23.47
C THR A 78 19.96 -8.83 23.41
N LYS A 79 20.96 -9.38 24.08
CA LYS A 79 22.34 -8.87 24.08
C LYS A 79 22.99 -9.13 22.71
N CYS A 80 23.74 -8.16 22.19
CA CYS A 80 24.54 -8.38 20.97
C CYS A 80 25.67 -9.39 21.21
N SER A 81 26.35 -9.28 22.36
CA SER A 81 27.35 -10.24 22.81
C SER A 81 26.85 -11.05 24.00
N PRO A 82 26.91 -12.40 23.96
CA PRO A 82 26.43 -13.23 25.06
C PRO A 82 27.39 -13.16 26.26
N LYS A 83 27.17 -12.21 27.16
CA LYS A 83 27.99 -11.95 28.36
C LYS A 83 27.10 -11.53 29.53
N ILE A 84 27.44 -11.97 30.74
CA ILE A 84 26.82 -11.51 31.99
C ILE A 84 27.32 -10.09 32.28
N TRP A 85 26.41 -9.12 32.44
CA TRP A 85 26.78 -7.72 32.65
C TRP A 85 27.09 -7.43 34.12
N GLY A 86 26.42 -8.11 35.06
CA GLY A 86 26.56 -7.90 36.51
C GLY A 86 25.95 -6.58 37.01
N CYS A 87 25.80 -5.59 36.14
CA CYS A 87 25.10 -4.33 36.37
C CYS A 87 24.29 -3.97 35.13
N LEU A 88 23.11 -3.38 35.33
CA LEU A 88 22.24 -2.95 34.24
C LEU A 88 22.65 -1.57 33.70
N GLU A 89 22.92 -0.64 34.63
CA GLU A 89 23.18 0.76 34.34
C GLU A 89 24.67 1.04 34.16
N TYR A 90 25.00 1.84 33.14
CA TYR A 90 26.33 2.38 32.92
C TYR A 90 26.46 3.76 33.59
N THR A 91 27.48 3.97 34.42
CA THR A 91 27.55 5.14 35.33
C THR A 91 28.68 6.14 35.00
N ASP A 92 29.45 5.94 33.93
CA ASP A 92 30.61 6.79 33.64
C ASP A 92 30.22 8.16 33.04
N GLU A 93 31.15 9.12 33.02
CA GLU A 93 30.88 10.50 32.55
C GLU A 93 30.51 10.57 31.05
N ASP A 94 30.91 9.57 30.27
CA ASP A 94 30.69 9.48 28.82
C ASP A 94 29.26 9.03 28.41
N VAL A 95 28.38 8.78 29.39
CA VAL A 95 26.99 8.35 29.15
C VAL A 95 26.27 9.24 28.13
N ARG A 96 26.48 10.56 28.20
CA ARG A 96 25.79 11.52 27.30
C ARG A 96 26.21 11.36 25.85
N VAL A 97 27.52 11.20 25.59
CA VAL A 97 28.07 11.04 24.23
C VAL A 97 27.62 9.70 23.66
N ARG A 98 27.80 8.63 24.44
CA ARG A 98 27.38 7.28 24.08
C ARG A 98 25.88 7.20 23.76
N ARG A 99 25.04 7.90 24.52
CA ARG A 99 23.60 8.01 24.27
C ARG A 99 23.29 8.76 22.97
N ALA A 100 23.97 9.87 22.69
CA ALA A 100 23.75 10.63 21.46
C ALA A 100 24.10 9.79 20.21
N GLU A 101 25.23 9.07 20.25
CA GLU A 101 25.64 8.17 19.17
C GLU A 101 24.66 6.99 18.99
N SER A 102 24.20 6.41 20.10
CA SER A 102 23.19 5.36 20.14
C SER A 102 21.89 5.78 19.45
N LEU A 103 21.38 6.94 19.84
CA LEU A 103 20.16 7.50 19.25
C LEU A 103 20.35 7.80 17.77
N ALA A 104 21.49 8.37 17.38
CA ALA A 104 21.80 8.64 15.96
C ALA A 104 21.83 7.35 15.12
N ARG A 105 22.41 6.25 15.64
CA ARG A 105 22.38 4.94 14.96
C ARG A 105 20.96 4.39 14.84
N ALA A 106 20.16 4.49 15.91
CA ALA A 106 18.77 4.04 15.89
C ALA A 106 17.91 4.85 14.91
N GLU A 107 18.08 6.18 14.88
CA GLU A 107 17.39 7.07 13.94
C GLU A 107 17.73 6.75 12.48
N MET A 108 19.01 6.48 12.17
CA MET A 108 19.43 6.08 10.83
C MET A 108 18.79 4.75 10.41
N PHE A 109 18.71 3.78 11.32
CA PHE A 109 18.05 2.50 11.06
C PHE A 109 16.54 2.67 10.83
N GLU A 110 15.87 3.45 11.67
CA GLU A 110 14.44 3.71 11.54
C GLU A 110 14.10 4.49 10.27
N LYS A 111 14.91 5.50 9.94
CA LYS A 111 14.80 6.24 8.68
C LYS A 111 14.93 5.30 7.47
N GLY A 112 15.93 4.42 7.46
CA GLY A 112 16.09 3.41 6.41
C GLY A 112 14.86 2.50 6.27
N ARG A 113 14.26 2.08 7.39
CA ARG A 113 13.04 1.26 7.40
C ARG A 113 11.82 2.01 6.84
N ILE A 114 11.67 3.29 7.18
CA ILE A 114 10.59 4.14 6.68
C ILE A 114 10.76 4.36 5.17
N GLU A 115 11.98 4.67 4.72
CA GLU A 115 12.30 4.88 3.30
C GLU A 115 12.08 3.62 2.47
N SER A 116 12.50 2.44 2.97
CA SER A 116 12.26 1.18 2.27
C SER A 116 10.77 0.84 2.17
N ALA A 117 9.99 1.13 3.23
CA ALA A 117 8.55 0.92 3.22
C ALA A 117 7.82 1.91 2.28
N ALA A 118 8.27 3.17 2.23
CA ALA A 118 7.76 4.16 1.29
C ALA A 118 8.06 3.75 -0.17
N LYS A 119 9.29 3.30 -0.44
CA LYS A 119 9.71 2.80 -1.75
C LYS A 119 8.89 1.57 -2.19
N ALA A 120 8.69 0.61 -1.30
CA ALA A 120 7.86 -0.58 -1.59
C ALA A 120 6.40 -0.20 -1.92
N ARG A 121 5.84 0.81 -1.23
CA ARG A 121 4.50 1.33 -1.56
C ARG A 121 4.47 2.01 -2.92
N GLN A 122 5.49 2.82 -3.24
CA GLN A 122 5.59 3.47 -4.56
C GLN A 122 5.72 2.45 -5.69
N GLU A 123 6.53 1.40 -5.51
CA GLU A 123 6.66 0.31 -6.46
C GLU A 123 5.34 -0.45 -6.65
N GLN A 124 4.61 -0.71 -5.56
CA GLN A 124 3.30 -1.35 -5.62
C GLN A 124 2.28 -0.50 -6.39
N VAL A 125 2.24 0.81 -6.13
CA VAL A 125 1.35 1.75 -6.84
C VAL A 125 1.70 1.78 -8.33
N LYS A 126 2.99 1.97 -8.67
CA LYS A 126 3.47 1.97 -10.05
C LYS A 126 3.13 0.67 -10.77
N HIS A 127 3.29 -0.48 -10.11
CA HIS A 127 2.92 -1.77 -10.68
C HIS A 127 1.41 -1.88 -10.93
N SER A 128 0.57 -1.40 -10.00
CA SER A 128 -0.88 -1.41 -10.21
C SER A 128 -1.32 -0.52 -11.37
N GLU A 129 -0.72 0.67 -11.52
CA GLU A 129 -0.99 1.58 -12.63
C GLU A 129 -0.56 0.99 -13.97
N GLN A 130 0.61 0.35 -14.04
CA GLN A 130 1.08 -0.34 -15.24
C GLN A 130 0.14 -1.47 -15.66
N MET A 131 -0.38 -2.24 -14.70
CA MET A 131 -1.35 -3.30 -14.99
C MET A 131 -2.67 -2.72 -15.50
N GLN A 132 -3.13 -1.60 -14.93
CA GLN A 132 -4.32 -0.90 -15.40
C GLN A 132 -4.14 -0.39 -16.85
N TRP A 133 -3.02 0.24 -17.17
CA TRP A 133 -2.75 0.70 -18.53
C TRP A 133 -2.65 -0.43 -19.53
N LYS A 134 -2.11 -1.58 -19.10
CA LYS A 134 -2.07 -2.78 -19.93
C LYS A 134 -3.49 -3.29 -20.24
N GLU A 135 -4.36 -3.36 -19.23
CA GLU A 135 -5.75 -3.76 -19.41
C GLU A 135 -6.52 -2.78 -20.31
N ASP A 136 -6.33 -1.47 -20.11
CA ASP A 136 -6.93 -0.44 -20.97
C ASP A 136 -6.45 -0.55 -22.42
N ARG A 137 -5.16 -0.82 -22.64
CA ARG A 137 -4.60 -1.03 -23.99
C ARG A 137 -5.19 -2.28 -24.65
N GLU A 138 -5.21 -3.41 -23.94
CA GLU A 138 -5.81 -4.66 -24.45
C GLU A 138 -7.31 -4.48 -24.75
N SER A 139 -8.03 -3.74 -23.92
CA SER A 139 -9.44 -3.40 -24.13
C SER A 139 -9.66 -2.55 -25.38
N ARG A 140 -8.82 -1.54 -25.61
CA ARG A 140 -8.86 -0.70 -26.82
C ARG A 140 -8.56 -1.51 -28.08
N GLU A 141 -7.51 -2.32 -28.07
CA GLU A 141 -7.15 -3.20 -29.19
C GLU A 141 -8.29 -4.18 -29.53
N LEU A 142 -8.97 -4.74 -28.52
CA LEU A 142 -10.14 -5.60 -28.73
C LEU A 142 -11.32 -4.84 -29.33
N PHE A 143 -11.55 -3.59 -28.91
CA PHE A 143 -12.61 -2.76 -29.46
C PHE A 143 -12.34 -2.37 -30.92
N GLU A 144 -11.10 -1.96 -31.23
CA GLU A 144 -10.67 -1.63 -32.58
C GLU A 144 -10.76 -2.84 -33.52
N LYS A 145 -10.33 -4.01 -33.05
CA LYS A 145 -10.46 -5.25 -33.80
C LYS A 145 -11.92 -5.55 -34.12
N LYS A 146 -12.83 -5.47 -33.13
CA LYS A 146 -14.27 -5.66 -33.37
C LYS A 146 -14.85 -4.63 -34.33
N ARG A 147 -14.40 -3.38 -34.26
CA ARG A 147 -14.81 -2.31 -35.17
C ARG A 147 -14.39 -2.62 -36.60
N LEU A 148 -13.15 -3.07 -36.80
CA LEU A 148 -12.61 -3.42 -38.11
C LEU A 148 -13.28 -4.68 -38.68
N ASP A 149 -13.52 -5.71 -37.86
CA ASP A 149 -14.23 -6.92 -38.24
C ASP A 149 -15.67 -6.59 -38.68
N ALA A 150 -16.37 -5.73 -37.94
CA ALA A 150 -17.73 -5.28 -38.30
C ALA A 150 -17.74 -4.45 -39.60
N LYS A 151 -16.77 -3.56 -39.80
CA LYS A 151 -16.62 -2.79 -41.04
C LYS A 151 -16.38 -3.72 -42.24
N THR A 152 -15.45 -4.67 -42.09
CA THR A 152 -15.12 -5.65 -43.13
C THR A 152 -16.31 -6.54 -43.47
N ALA A 153 -17.08 -6.98 -42.46
CA ALA A 153 -18.29 -7.76 -42.67
C ALA A 153 -19.38 -6.95 -43.43
N ALA A 154 -19.57 -5.68 -43.09
CA ALA A 154 -20.50 -4.80 -43.79
C ALA A 154 -20.06 -4.52 -45.24
N GLU A 155 -18.77 -4.28 -45.48
CA GLU A 155 -18.22 -4.12 -46.84
C GLU A 155 -18.44 -5.39 -47.67
N ASN A 156 -18.13 -6.56 -47.12
CA ASN A 156 -18.39 -7.84 -47.79
C ASN A 156 -19.86 -8.04 -48.12
N GLN A 157 -20.77 -7.66 -47.21
CA GLN A 157 -22.21 -7.73 -47.46
C GLN A 157 -22.64 -6.84 -48.63
N VAL A 158 -22.11 -5.61 -48.73
CA VAL A 158 -22.37 -4.72 -49.86
C VAL A 158 -21.87 -5.33 -51.19
N TYR A 159 -20.67 -5.93 -51.19
CA TYR A 159 -20.15 -6.61 -52.38
C TYR A 159 -21.01 -7.82 -52.79
N GLU A 160 -21.50 -8.60 -51.83
CA GLU A 160 -22.41 -9.73 -52.09
C GLU A 160 -23.74 -9.25 -52.70
N ASP A 161 -24.32 -8.17 -52.17
CA ASP A 161 -25.57 -7.61 -52.67
C ASP A 161 -25.40 -7.02 -54.09
N LEU A 162 -24.30 -6.33 -54.37
CA LEU A 162 -23.97 -5.85 -55.72
C LEU A 162 -23.79 -7.01 -56.72
N ALA A 163 -23.12 -8.09 -56.31
CA ALA A 163 -22.97 -9.28 -57.14
C ALA A 163 -24.31 -9.94 -57.46
N ARG A 164 -25.27 -9.93 -56.53
CA ARG A 164 -26.64 -10.45 -56.76
C ARG A 164 -27.41 -9.61 -57.77
N ILE A 165 -27.29 -8.28 -57.73
CA ILE A 165 -28.00 -7.38 -58.66
C ILE A 165 -27.48 -7.58 -60.09
N GLY A 166 -26.16 -7.69 -60.29
CA GLY A 166 -25.55 -7.89 -61.61
C GLY A 166 -25.97 -9.19 -62.34
N VAL A 167 -26.52 -10.17 -61.63
CA VAL A 167 -27.04 -11.42 -62.22
C VAL A 167 -28.49 -11.29 -62.69
N GLN A 168 -29.27 -10.34 -62.13
CA GLN A 168 -30.68 -10.16 -62.50
C GLN A 168 -30.85 -9.36 -63.80
N ASP A 169 -29.91 -8.48 -64.15
CA ASP A 169 -29.93 -7.72 -65.41
C ASP A 169 -29.56 -8.56 -66.65
N ALA A 170 -29.12 -9.81 -66.48
CA ALA A 170 -28.86 -10.73 -67.59
C ALA A 170 -30.11 -11.53 -68.06
N VAL A 171 -31.26 -11.35 -67.41
CA VAL A 171 -32.54 -11.97 -67.82
C VAL A 171 -33.46 -10.89 -68.41
N VAL A 172 -33.17 -10.48 -69.64
CA VAL A 172 -34.06 -9.61 -70.43
C VAL A 172 -35.12 -10.47 -71.14
N PRO A 173 -36.41 -10.40 -70.78
CA PRO A 173 -37.48 -10.73 -71.71
C PRO A 173 -37.62 -9.60 -72.75
N PRO A 174 -37.84 -9.92 -74.05
CA PRO A 174 -37.98 -8.90 -75.08
C PRO A 174 -39.41 -8.37 -75.10
N VAL A 175 -39.66 -7.12 -74.71
CA VAL A 175 -40.92 -6.44 -75.04
C VAL A 175 -40.70 -4.95 -75.33
N GLU A 176 -41.36 -4.55 -76.42
CA GLU A 176 -41.37 -3.28 -77.11
C GLU A 176 -41.93 -2.09 -76.30
N GLY A 177 -41.37 -0.92 -76.59
CA GLY A 177 -42.14 0.31 -76.85
C GLY A 177 -42.76 1.04 -75.66
N GLY A 178 -42.15 2.17 -75.27
CA GLY A 178 -42.86 3.17 -74.46
C GLY A 178 -41.97 4.30 -73.93
N HIS A 179 -41.98 5.43 -74.64
CA HIS A 179 -41.48 6.72 -74.17
C HIS A 179 -42.00 7.10 -72.76
N VAL A 180 -41.16 7.75 -71.93
CA VAL A 180 -41.38 9.12 -71.37
C VAL A 180 -40.21 9.53 -70.44
N LYS A 181 -39.61 10.66 -70.85
CA LYS A 181 -38.83 11.74 -70.19
C LYS A 181 -37.92 11.52 -68.95
N PRO A 182 -36.71 12.12 -68.96
CA PRO A 182 -35.84 12.25 -67.79
C PRO A 182 -36.14 13.55 -67.01
N GLU A 183 -36.31 13.46 -65.69
CA GLU A 183 -36.16 14.61 -64.80
C GLU A 183 -35.00 14.36 -63.84
N THR A 184 -34.00 15.22 -64.01
CA THR A 184 -32.82 15.39 -63.20
C THR A 184 -33.22 15.87 -61.81
N ASN A 185 -32.90 15.09 -60.77
CA ASN A 185 -32.83 15.64 -59.42
C ASN A 185 -31.51 15.21 -58.77
N THR A 186 -30.54 16.10 -58.92
CA THR A 186 -29.19 16.01 -58.36
C THR A 186 -29.20 16.78 -57.05
N GLU A 187 -29.49 16.12 -55.94
CA GLU A 187 -29.29 16.70 -54.60
C GLU A 187 -28.41 15.77 -53.75
N GLY A 188 -27.14 16.14 -53.69
CA GLY A 188 -26.43 16.28 -52.41
C GLY A 188 -26.07 15.01 -51.65
N LEU A 189 -25.24 14.14 -52.23
CA LEU A 189 -24.42 13.21 -51.44
C LEU A 189 -23.21 13.99 -50.88
N ILE A 190 -23.37 14.56 -49.69
CA ILE A 190 -22.27 15.17 -48.93
C ILE A 190 -21.44 14.02 -48.35
N LEU A 191 -20.35 13.69 -49.04
CA LEU A 191 -19.29 12.83 -48.56
C LEU A 191 -18.56 13.60 -47.44
N TYR A 192 -18.84 13.27 -46.17
CA TYR A 192 -18.00 13.71 -45.07
C TYR A 192 -16.71 12.87 -45.10
N GLU A 193 -15.67 13.41 -45.72
CA GLU A 193 -14.30 12.98 -45.49
C GLU A 193 -13.93 13.37 -44.05
N SER A 194 -14.03 12.42 -43.12
CA SER A 194 -13.43 12.55 -41.80
C SER A 194 -11.93 12.35 -41.94
N GLU A 195 -11.22 13.45 -42.18
CA GLU A 195 -9.78 13.58 -41.94
C GLU A 195 -9.53 13.61 -40.42
N ASP A 196 -9.56 12.44 -39.78
CA ASP A 196 -8.92 12.26 -38.47
C ASP A 196 -7.41 12.21 -38.69
N SER A 197 -6.83 13.40 -38.88
CA SER A 197 -5.38 13.63 -38.91
C SER A 197 -4.87 13.68 -37.47
N ASP A 198 -4.75 12.51 -36.83
CA ASP A 198 -3.95 12.33 -35.62
C ASP A 198 -2.46 12.41 -35.98
N SER A 199 -1.93 13.63 -35.97
CA SER A 199 -0.49 13.85 -35.93
C SER A 199 0.02 13.56 -34.53
N GLU A 200 0.42 12.32 -34.28
CA GLU A 200 1.30 11.97 -33.16
C GLU A 200 2.64 12.68 -33.35
N ALA A 201 2.84 13.78 -32.63
CA ALA A 201 4.17 14.28 -32.33
C ALA A 201 4.79 13.31 -31.32
N GLY A 202 5.57 12.37 -31.83
CA GLY A 202 6.44 11.54 -31.03
C GLY A 202 7.47 12.40 -30.29
N ASP A 203 7.35 12.43 -28.97
CA ASP A 203 8.44 12.80 -28.08
C ASP A 203 9.08 11.52 -27.58
N SER A 204 10.03 11.03 -28.38
CA SER A 204 10.88 9.89 -28.07
C SER A 204 11.98 10.34 -27.11
N ASP A 205 11.65 10.39 -25.82
CA ASP A 205 12.66 10.41 -24.75
C ASP A 205 13.19 8.99 -24.56
N GLU A 206 14.21 8.64 -25.36
CA GLU A 206 15.07 7.48 -25.13
C GLU A 206 15.88 7.67 -23.84
N PRO A 207 15.75 6.81 -22.81
CA PRO A 207 16.75 6.76 -21.76
C PRO A 207 18.00 6.08 -22.32
N LYS A 208 19.06 6.88 -22.52
CA LYS A 208 20.45 6.41 -22.69
C LYS A 208 20.81 5.42 -21.59
N VAL A 209 20.83 4.14 -21.94
CA VAL A 209 21.46 3.08 -21.15
C VAL A 209 22.97 3.30 -21.23
N VAL A 210 23.55 3.84 -20.16
CA VAL A 210 24.99 3.87 -19.98
C VAL A 210 25.43 2.48 -19.55
N GLU A 211 25.89 1.69 -20.51
CA GLU A 211 26.65 0.47 -20.29
C GLU A 211 27.96 0.84 -19.58
N VAL A 212 28.02 0.62 -18.27
CA VAL A 212 29.28 0.63 -17.53
C VAL A 212 29.86 -0.78 -17.56
N LEU A 213 30.68 -1.00 -18.58
CA LEU A 213 31.71 -2.05 -18.60
C LEU A 213 32.65 -1.82 -17.40
N THR A 214 32.57 -2.69 -16.39
CA THR A 214 33.72 -2.93 -15.51
C THR A 214 34.13 -4.39 -15.65
N SER A 215 35.23 -4.53 -16.38
CA SER A 215 36.03 -5.72 -16.57
C SER A 215 36.60 -6.24 -15.25
N GLY A 216 36.53 -7.56 -15.09
CA GLY A 216 37.68 -8.39 -14.72
C GLY A 216 38.27 -8.22 -13.32
N ARG A 217 38.03 -9.22 -12.47
CA ARG A 217 39.12 -9.72 -11.63
C ARG A 217 38.97 -11.23 -11.38
N GLU A 218 39.94 -11.93 -11.94
CA GLU A 218 40.24 -13.34 -11.76
C GLU A 218 40.55 -13.66 -10.28
N GLY A 219 40.38 -14.93 -9.91
CA GLY A 219 40.48 -15.48 -8.55
C GLY A 219 41.83 -15.31 -7.83
N PRO A 220 41.98 -15.97 -6.68
CA PRO A 220 42.38 -17.37 -6.75
C PRO A 220 41.67 -18.32 -5.77
N SER A 221 41.68 -19.57 -6.22
CA SER A 221 41.53 -20.84 -5.52
C SER A 221 42.20 -20.88 -4.13
N GLY A 222 41.43 -21.32 -3.13
CA GLY A 222 41.88 -21.69 -1.81
C GLY A 222 41.17 -22.96 -1.36
N GLU A 223 41.83 -24.08 -1.62
CA GLU A 223 41.54 -25.45 -1.25
C GLU A 223 41.61 -25.63 0.28
N THR A 224 40.53 -26.06 0.95
CA THR A 224 40.63 -26.76 2.25
C THR A 224 39.35 -27.55 2.58
N ALA A 225 39.52 -28.88 2.49
CA ALA A 225 39.01 -29.99 3.31
C ALA A 225 37.50 -30.11 3.71
N PRO A 226 36.94 -31.34 3.63
CA PRO A 226 35.56 -31.63 4.02
C PRO A 226 35.42 -31.81 5.54
N ALA A 227 34.46 -31.11 6.14
CA ALA A 227 33.99 -31.40 7.49
C ALA A 227 32.84 -32.42 7.43
N GLU A 228 32.98 -33.47 8.23
CA GLU A 228 32.07 -34.61 8.35
C GLU A 228 30.63 -34.17 8.67
N GLU A 229 29.70 -34.46 7.75
CA GLU A 229 28.27 -34.45 7.99
C GLU A 229 27.91 -35.58 8.97
N HIS A 230 27.71 -35.22 10.23
CA HIS A 230 26.97 -36.05 11.17
C HIS A 230 25.49 -36.08 10.75
N LEU A 231 25.15 -37.04 9.88
CA LEU A 231 23.78 -37.41 9.56
C LEU A 231 23.09 -37.90 10.84
N GLN A 232 22.27 -37.04 11.44
CA GLN A 232 21.29 -37.46 12.44
C GLN A 232 20.24 -38.32 11.73
N ALA A 233 20.03 -39.53 12.26
CA ALA A 233 19.03 -40.46 11.75
C ALA A 233 17.63 -39.82 11.75
N PRO A 234 16.81 -40.07 10.71
CA PRO A 234 15.44 -39.58 10.66
C PRO A 234 14.64 -40.14 11.84
N ILE A 235 13.99 -39.25 12.57
CA ILE A 235 13.07 -39.58 13.67
C ILE A 235 11.97 -40.48 13.09
N ARG A 236 12.01 -41.74 13.50
CA ARG A 236 11.07 -42.79 13.11
C ARG A 236 9.75 -42.49 13.84
N ASN A 237 8.82 -41.82 13.15
CA ASN A 237 7.47 -41.57 13.66
C ASN A 237 6.76 -42.89 13.94
N GLN A 238 6.73 -43.30 15.21
CA GLN A 238 5.96 -44.45 15.66
C GLN A 238 4.49 -44.05 15.80
N GLY A 239 3.63 -44.75 15.07
CA GLY A 239 2.23 -44.94 15.45
C GLY A 239 1.24 -44.01 14.76
N ASP A 240 0.54 -44.57 13.77
CA ASP A 240 -0.69 -44.08 13.16
C ASP A 240 -1.82 -43.89 14.18
N ARG A 241 -1.73 -42.85 15.01
CA ARG A 241 -2.90 -42.27 15.66
C ARG A 241 -3.20 -40.97 14.94
N SER A 242 -4.03 -41.06 13.90
CA SER A 242 -4.61 -39.91 13.24
C SER A 242 -5.50 -39.15 14.24
N VAL A 243 -4.91 -38.23 14.98
CA VAL A 243 -5.67 -37.27 15.80
C VAL A 243 -6.35 -36.33 14.81
N LYS A 244 -7.68 -36.38 14.74
CA LYS A 244 -8.47 -35.40 13.99
C LYS A 244 -8.37 -34.08 14.72
N ILE A 245 -7.41 -33.24 14.32
CA ILE A 245 -7.32 -31.86 14.78
C ILE A 245 -8.43 -31.09 14.04
N GLY A 246 -9.55 -30.87 14.72
CA GLY A 246 -10.60 -29.97 14.24
C GLY A 246 -10.08 -28.54 14.29
N LEU A 247 -9.57 -28.04 13.15
CA LEU A 247 -9.25 -26.63 12.98
C LEU A 247 -10.52 -25.87 12.64
N GLU A 248 -11.14 -25.28 13.65
CA GLU A 248 -12.23 -24.34 13.47
C GLU A 248 -11.65 -22.96 13.10
N PHE A 249 -11.70 -22.62 11.81
CA PHE A 249 -11.27 -21.32 11.35
C PHE A 249 -12.28 -20.25 11.76
N THR A 250 -11.94 -19.48 12.78
CA THR A 250 -12.67 -18.25 13.10
C THR A 250 -12.62 -17.33 11.87
N LYS A 251 -13.78 -16.96 11.33
CA LYS A 251 -13.90 -16.04 10.19
C LYS A 251 -13.13 -14.76 10.53
N ARG A 252 -12.00 -14.53 9.85
CA ARG A 252 -11.18 -13.33 10.03
C ARG A 252 -12.07 -12.10 9.86
N ARG A 253 -12.15 -11.26 10.89
CA ARG A 253 -12.74 -9.92 10.78
C ARG A 253 -11.86 -9.14 9.82
N GLN A 254 -12.33 -8.89 8.60
CA GLN A 254 -11.66 -7.98 7.69
C GLN A 254 -11.74 -6.57 8.28
N VAL A 255 -10.62 -6.11 8.82
CA VAL A 255 -10.45 -4.73 9.29
C VAL A 255 -10.15 -3.90 8.04
N GLY A 256 -11.02 -2.94 7.70
CA GLY A 256 -10.79 -2.02 6.59
C GLY A 256 -11.78 -2.09 5.43
N VAL A 257 -12.72 -3.04 5.40
CA VAL A 257 -13.79 -3.02 4.39
C VAL A 257 -14.84 -1.99 4.80
N PRO A 258 -15.18 -1.01 3.94
CA PRO A 258 -16.28 -0.07 4.17
C PRO A 258 -17.53 -0.82 4.60
N ALA A 259 -18.28 -0.26 5.56
CA ALA A 259 -19.40 -0.95 6.19
C ALA A 259 -20.51 -1.44 5.24
N ARG A 260 -20.47 -1.00 3.97
CA ARG A 260 -21.42 -1.29 2.90
C ARG A 260 -21.32 -2.72 2.35
N ASP A 261 -20.14 -3.34 2.36
CA ASP A 261 -19.90 -4.63 1.68
C ASP A 261 -19.79 -5.84 2.62
N ARG A 262 -20.28 -5.71 3.87
CA ARG A 262 -20.32 -6.85 4.79
C ARG A 262 -21.47 -7.80 4.41
N PRO A 263 -21.20 -9.04 3.98
CA PRO A 263 -22.27 -9.99 3.66
C PRO A 263 -23.08 -10.30 4.92
N GLY A 264 -24.40 -10.07 4.87
CA GLY A 264 -25.34 -10.37 5.95
C GLY A 264 -25.79 -9.18 6.81
N ARG A 265 -25.41 -7.93 6.49
CA ARG A 265 -26.12 -6.75 7.01
C ARG A 265 -26.98 -6.14 5.90
N GLU A 266 -28.29 -6.10 6.13
CA GLU A 266 -29.20 -5.29 5.30
C GLU A 266 -28.73 -3.83 5.31
N ALA A 267 -28.78 -3.20 4.13
CA ALA A 267 -28.45 -1.78 3.99
C ALA A 267 -29.29 -0.97 5.00
N PRO A 268 -28.67 -0.01 5.72
CA PRO A 268 -29.40 0.82 6.67
C PRO A 268 -30.55 1.50 5.92
N ARG A 269 -31.79 1.17 6.31
CA ARG A 269 -32.97 1.79 5.72
C ARG A 269 -32.86 3.30 5.91
N PRO A 270 -33.15 4.10 4.87
CA PRO A 270 -33.21 5.55 5.03
C PRO A 270 -34.15 5.85 6.19
N ARG A 271 -33.65 6.59 7.19
CA ARG A 271 -34.46 6.99 8.32
C ARG A 271 -35.60 7.82 7.76
N ALA A 272 -36.84 7.39 8.00
CA ALA A 272 -37.99 8.19 7.65
C ALA A 272 -37.86 9.53 8.38
N ASP A 273 -37.91 10.61 7.60
CA ASP A 273 -37.88 11.97 8.11
C ASP A 273 -39.03 12.14 9.10
N GLY A 274 -38.71 12.25 10.39
CA GLY A 274 -39.71 12.54 11.42
C GLY A 274 -39.66 11.65 12.65
N THR A 275 -38.53 11.57 13.34
CA THR A 275 -38.58 11.35 14.79
C THR A 275 -37.34 11.94 15.45
N GLY A 276 -37.53 13.13 16.00
CA GLY A 276 -36.51 13.90 16.68
C GLY A 276 -36.00 13.18 17.93
N ILE A 277 -34.68 13.08 18.02
CA ILE A 277 -33.98 12.93 19.30
C ILE A 277 -33.69 14.35 19.78
N MET A 278 -34.31 14.69 20.90
CA MET A 278 -34.11 15.94 21.63
C MET A 278 -32.62 16.16 21.93
N GLY A 279 -32.16 17.40 21.72
CA GLY A 279 -31.01 17.92 22.45
C GLY A 279 -29.79 18.30 21.63
N VAL A 280 -29.94 19.09 20.55
CA VAL A 280 -28.89 20.04 20.15
C VAL A 280 -29.56 21.36 19.81
N SER A 281 -29.05 22.40 20.46
CA SER A 281 -29.51 23.78 20.41
C SER A 281 -29.66 24.27 18.98
N GLN A 282 -30.82 24.84 18.65
CA GLN A 282 -31.04 25.64 17.46
C GLN A 282 -30.10 26.86 17.51
N ARG A 283 -28.96 26.78 16.81
CA ARG A 283 -28.30 27.97 16.28
C ARG A 283 -28.87 28.21 14.88
N SER A 284 -29.58 29.32 14.77
CA SER A 284 -29.95 30.09 13.57
C SER A 284 -29.40 29.56 12.23
N GLY A 285 -30.31 29.06 11.40
CA GLY A 285 -30.06 28.64 10.02
C GLY A 285 -29.93 29.81 9.06
N GLU A 286 -28.76 30.45 9.06
CA GLU A 286 -28.42 31.51 8.11
C GLU A 286 -26.99 31.36 7.54
N THR A 287 -26.35 30.18 7.70
CA THR A 287 -24.95 29.96 7.24
C THR A 287 -24.78 28.88 6.17
N ASP A 288 -25.77 28.01 5.96
CA ASP A 288 -25.61 26.89 5.01
C ASP A 288 -25.65 27.31 3.52
N ALA A 289 -26.15 28.51 3.21
CA ALA A 289 -26.14 29.04 1.84
C ALA A 289 -24.79 29.67 1.44
N GLU A 290 -23.97 30.10 2.40
CA GLU A 290 -22.64 30.67 2.10
C GLU A 290 -21.57 29.58 1.89
N GLU A 291 -21.76 28.38 2.43
CA GLU A 291 -20.77 27.30 2.30
C GLU A 291 -20.69 26.69 0.89
N ASN A 292 -21.69 26.91 0.03
CA ASN A 292 -21.69 26.49 -1.38
C ASN A 292 -21.47 27.64 -2.38
N SER A 293 -21.09 28.82 -1.91
CA SER A 293 -20.76 29.92 -2.82
C SER A 293 -19.43 29.62 -3.55
N PRO A 294 -19.36 29.71 -4.89
CA PRO A 294 -18.13 29.49 -5.66
C PRO A 294 -17.01 30.47 -5.26
N MET A 295 -17.36 31.63 -4.72
CA MET A 295 -16.40 32.58 -4.16
C MET A 295 -15.72 32.04 -2.90
N MET A 296 -16.42 31.30 -2.03
CA MET A 296 -15.84 30.77 -0.79
C MET A 296 -14.80 29.68 -1.09
N LEU A 297 -15.08 28.79 -2.05
CA LEU A 297 -14.14 27.79 -2.56
C LEU A 297 -12.85 28.43 -3.08
N LYS A 298 -12.95 29.54 -3.83
CA LYS A 298 -11.78 30.29 -4.30
C LYS A 298 -10.96 30.86 -3.15
N THR A 299 -11.59 31.59 -2.23
CA THR A 299 -10.89 32.22 -1.09
C THR A 299 -10.24 31.18 -0.18
N ARG A 300 -10.88 30.01 -0.01
CA ARG A 300 -10.34 28.91 0.78
C ARG A 300 -9.16 28.23 0.07
N GLY A 301 -9.24 28.05 -1.25
CA GLY A 301 -8.15 27.56 -2.09
C GLY A 301 -6.93 28.48 -2.05
N ASP A 302 -7.12 29.79 -2.23
CA ASP A 302 -6.05 30.79 -2.16
C ASP A 302 -5.38 30.80 -0.77
N LYS A 303 -6.17 30.66 0.29
CA LYS A 303 -5.68 30.58 1.68
C LYS A 303 -4.88 29.30 1.96
N MET A 304 -5.25 28.19 1.34
CA MET A 304 -4.46 26.95 1.44
C MET A 304 -3.14 27.05 0.67
N MET A 305 -3.14 27.71 -0.50
CA MET A 305 -1.91 27.98 -1.25
C MET A 305 -0.98 28.94 -0.52
N SER A 306 -1.51 30.02 0.09
CA SER A 306 -0.68 30.99 0.83
C SER A 306 -0.02 30.38 2.07
N ASN A 307 -0.66 29.39 2.70
CA ASN A 307 -0.15 28.75 3.91
C ASN A 307 0.85 27.61 3.61
N GLY A 308 1.07 27.26 2.35
CA GLY A 308 1.96 26.15 1.96
C GLY A 308 1.47 24.77 2.43
N ASP A 309 0.21 24.66 2.86
CA ASP A 309 -0.36 23.45 3.47
C ASP A 309 -1.05 22.55 2.43
N PHE A 310 -0.78 22.80 1.15
CA PHE A 310 -1.30 22.00 0.05
C PHE A 310 -0.51 20.70 -0.06
N LYS A 311 -0.97 19.68 0.68
CA LYS A 311 -0.61 18.29 0.40
C LYS A 311 -1.53 17.83 -0.74
N GLY A 312 -1.02 17.85 -1.97
CA GLY A 312 -1.73 17.30 -3.13
C GLY A 312 -2.21 15.88 -2.79
N ALA A 313 -3.49 15.62 -3.04
CA ALA A 313 -4.08 14.29 -2.94
C ALA A 313 -3.64 13.44 -4.14
#